data_AF-A0A2S9GAK6-F1
#
_entry.id   AF-A0A2S9GAK6-F1
#
_cell.length_a   1.000
_cell.length_b   1.000
_cell.length_c   1.000
_cell.angle_alpha   90.00
_cell.angle_beta   90.00
_cell.angle_gamma   90.00
#
_symmetry.space_group_name_H-M   'P 1'
#
loop_
_entity.id
_entity.type
_entity.pdbx_description
1 polymer ?
#
loop_
_entity_poly.entity_id
_entity_poly.type
_entity_poly.pdbx_seq_one_letter_code
_entity_poly.pdbx_strand_id
1 'polypeptide(L)'
;SAWEGMARAGGVDFPADVGGMIALTEVVVHGWDVAVTAGLDYAVPAEILEAVRDHVAAFSGGEPIDGLFAAAVPVADDAPLMDRV
;
A
#
# COMPACT_ATOMS: atom_id res chain seq x y z
N SER A 1 -19.38 6.57 8.49
CA SER A 1 -18.67 5.26 8.46
C SER A 1 -17.25 5.43 9.00
N ALA A 2 -16.41 4.38 9.07
CA ALA A 2 -14.99 4.53 9.46
C ALA A 2 -14.13 5.30 8.43
N TRP A 3 -14.68 5.53 7.23
CA TRP A 3 -14.04 6.24 6.12
C TRP A 3 -14.41 7.73 6.05
N GLU A 4 -15.26 8.22 6.97
CA GLU A 4 -15.79 9.59 6.94
C GLU A 4 -15.27 10.43 8.11
N GLY A 5 -15.08 11.72 7.87
CA GLY A 5 -14.68 12.68 8.89
C GLY A 5 -13.16 12.75 9.08
N MET A 6 -12.72 12.93 10.32
CA MET A 6 -11.31 13.04 10.69
C MET A 6 -10.88 11.84 11.51
N ALA A 7 -9.65 11.38 11.29
CA ALA A 7 -8.98 10.34 12.05
C ALA A 7 -7.64 10.87 12.61
N ARG A 8 -7.07 10.13 13.58
CA ARG A 8 -5.76 10.43 14.16
C ARG A 8 -4.91 9.18 14.23
N ALA A 9 -3.68 9.24 13.69
CA ALA A 9 -2.66 8.22 13.88
C ALA A 9 -1.28 8.87 13.99
N GLY A 10 -0.37 8.28 14.78
CA GLY A 10 0.98 8.84 14.97
C GLY A 10 1.00 10.26 15.54
N GLY A 11 -0.08 10.69 16.21
CA GLY A 11 -0.23 12.06 16.69
C GLY A 11 -0.67 13.09 15.63
N VAL A 12 -0.87 12.68 14.38
CA VAL A 12 -1.30 13.52 13.26
C VAL A 12 -2.80 13.34 12.99
N ASP A 13 -3.53 14.44 12.79
CA ASP A 13 -4.92 14.42 12.34
C ASP A 13 -4.99 14.50 10.81
N PHE A 14 -5.83 13.67 10.19
CA PHE A 14 -6.03 13.63 8.74
C PHE A 14 -7.44 13.15 8.37
N PRO A 15 -7.92 13.40 7.14
CA PRO A 15 -9.18 12.84 6.65
C PRO A 15 -9.24 11.31 6.80
N ALA A 16 -10.35 10.78 7.28
CA ALA A 16 -10.49 9.37 7.61
C ALA A 16 -10.31 8.43 6.39
N ASP A 17 -10.64 8.92 5.19
CA ASP A 17 -10.41 8.21 3.93
C ASP A 17 -8.92 8.06 3.59
N VAL A 18 -8.13 9.11 3.80
CA VAL A 18 -6.67 9.06 3.69
C VAL A 18 -6.10 8.05 4.71
N GLY A 19 -6.58 8.12 5.94
CA GLY A 19 -6.21 7.18 7.00
C GLY A 19 -6.51 5.72 6.65
N GLY A 20 -7.68 5.47 6.10
CA GLY A 20 -8.11 4.14 5.68
C GLY A 20 -7.23 3.60 4.54
N MET A 21 -6.85 4.43 3.57
CA MET A 21 -5.95 4.01 2.49
C MET A 21 -4.53 3.71 2.97
N ILE A 22 -4.00 4.51 3.91
CA ILE A 22 -2.72 4.21 4.57
C ILE A 22 -2.83 2.86 5.28
N ALA A 23 -3.82 2.69 6.17
CA ALA A 23 -4.00 1.45 6.92
C ALA A 23 -4.18 0.22 6.02
N LEU A 24 -4.91 0.36 4.91
CA LEU A 24 -5.08 -0.71 3.93
C LEU A 24 -3.76 -1.08 3.26
N THR A 25 -2.97 -0.08 2.86
CA THR A 25 -1.65 -0.27 2.23
C THR A 25 -0.68 -0.97 3.19
N GLU A 26 -0.61 -0.52 4.44
CA GLU A 26 0.22 -1.12 5.49
C GLU A 26 -0.10 -2.60 5.70
N VAL A 27 -1.38 -2.96 5.78
CA VAL A 27 -1.80 -4.36 5.97
C VAL A 27 -1.46 -5.23 4.77
N VAL A 28 -1.60 -4.71 3.55
CA VAL A 28 -1.32 -5.47 2.32
C VAL A 28 0.18 -5.66 2.13
N VAL A 29 0.96 -4.58 2.16
CA VAL A 29 2.41 -4.63 1.91
C VAL A 29 3.12 -5.44 3.00
N HIS A 30 2.86 -5.13 4.27
CA HIS A 30 3.53 -5.85 5.37
C HIS A 30 2.96 -7.25 5.60
N GLY A 31 1.70 -7.49 5.23
CA GLY A 31 1.16 -8.85 5.16
C GLY A 31 1.92 -9.70 4.15
N TRP A 32 2.22 -9.14 2.98
CA TRP A 32 3.05 -9.78 1.95
C TRP A 32 4.48 -10.00 2.45
N ASP A 33 5.12 -9.01 3.08
CA ASP A 33 6.47 -9.14 3.64
C ASP A 33 6.57 -10.34 4.61
N VAL A 34 5.60 -10.45 5.52
CA VAL A 34 5.52 -11.55 6.49
C VAL A 34 5.29 -12.88 5.79
N ALA A 35 4.34 -12.94 4.84
CA ALA A 35 4.01 -14.19 4.16
C ALA A 35 5.17 -14.72 3.31
N VAL A 36 5.83 -13.85 2.53
CA VAL A 36 7.02 -14.20 1.75
C VAL A 36 8.12 -14.72 2.66
N THR A 37 8.38 -14.02 3.76
CA THR A 37 9.42 -14.42 4.73
C THR A 37 9.09 -15.77 5.40
N ALA A 38 7.81 -16.04 5.64
CA ALA A 38 7.34 -17.29 6.26
C ALA A 38 7.12 -18.43 5.26
N GLY A 39 7.24 -18.19 3.95
CA GLY A 39 6.91 -19.16 2.90
C GLY A 39 5.42 -19.52 2.83
N LEU A 40 4.55 -18.56 3.16
CA LEU A 40 3.09 -18.71 3.15
C LEU A 40 2.48 -18.10 1.90
N ASP A 41 1.37 -18.69 1.45
CA ASP A 41 0.52 -18.07 0.43
C ASP A 41 -0.17 -16.82 1.00
N TYR A 42 -0.21 -15.74 0.20
CA TYR A 42 -0.88 -14.49 0.56
C TYR A 42 -1.76 -14.00 -0.58
N ALA A 43 -3.04 -14.35 -0.50
CA ALA A 43 -4.03 -13.97 -1.50
C ALA A 43 -4.75 -12.68 -1.08
N VAL A 44 -4.68 -11.66 -1.93
CA VAL A 44 -5.38 -10.39 -1.77
C VAL A 44 -6.33 -10.21 -2.96
N PRO A 45 -7.59 -9.77 -2.74
CA PRO A 45 -8.53 -9.50 -3.84
C PRO A 45 -7.96 -8.49 -4.83
N ALA A 46 -8.23 -8.69 -6.12
CA ALA A 46 -7.66 -7.86 -7.19
C ALA A 46 -8.03 -6.38 -7.03
N GLU A 47 -9.27 -6.10 -6.63
CA GLU A 47 -9.77 -4.74 -6.39
C GLU A 47 -9.01 -4.02 -5.26
N ILE A 48 -8.50 -4.76 -4.27
CA ILE A 48 -7.69 -4.20 -3.19
C ILE A 48 -6.27 -3.94 -3.70
N LEU A 49 -5.69 -4.87 -4.45
CA LEU A 49 -4.36 -4.68 -5.04
C LEU A 49 -4.33 -3.52 -6.03
N GLU A 50 -5.38 -3.32 -6.83
CA GLU A 50 -5.51 -2.16 -7.72
C GLU A 50 -5.53 -0.84 -6.93
N ALA A 51 -6.33 -0.78 -5.85
CA ALA A 51 -6.39 0.42 -5.01
C ALA A 51 -5.07 0.72 -4.29
N VAL A 52 -4.38 -0.31 -3.79
CA VAL A 52 -3.06 -0.16 -3.15
C VAL A 52 -1.98 0.21 -4.16
N ARG A 53 -1.97 -0.41 -5.35
CA ARG A 53 -1.06 -0.02 -6.45
C ARG A 53 -1.20 1.46 -6.77
N ASP A 54 -2.43 1.93 -6.98
CA ASP A 54 -2.67 3.32 -7.35
C ASP A 54 -2.29 4.28 -6.21
N HIS A 55 -2.45 3.85 -4.95
CA HIS A 55 -1.99 4.60 -3.78
C HIS A 55 -0.46 4.69 -3.71
N VAL A 56 0.26 3.56 -3.86
CA VAL A 56 1.73 3.51 -3.86
C VAL A 56 2.30 4.31 -5.03
N ALA A 57 1.69 4.22 -6.21
CA ALA A 57 2.09 4.94 -7.41
C ALA A 57 2.09 6.47 -7.24
N ALA A 58 1.24 7.00 -6.36
CA ALA A 58 1.19 8.43 -6.06
C ALA A 58 2.50 8.97 -5.45
N PHE A 59 3.35 8.08 -4.90
CA PHE A 59 4.63 8.43 -4.29
C PHE A 59 5.84 8.18 -5.21
N SER A 60 5.66 7.47 -6.33
CA SER A 60 6.76 6.99 -7.17
C SER A 60 7.36 8.02 -8.13
N GLY A 61 6.65 9.14 -8.38
CA GLY A 61 7.04 10.16 -9.36
C GLY A 61 7.84 11.34 -8.81
N GLY A 62 8.11 11.36 -7.50
CA GLY A 62 8.76 12.47 -6.79
C GLY A 62 10.15 12.12 -6.23
N GLU A 63 10.68 13.03 -5.41
CA GLU A 63 11.87 12.74 -4.59
C GLU A 63 11.54 11.60 -3.61
N PRO A 64 12.45 10.64 -3.38
CA PRO A 64 12.24 9.59 -2.39
C PRO A 64 11.86 10.16 -1.02
N ILE A 65 10.81 9.59 -0.44
CA ILE A 65 10.38 9.93 0.92
C ILE A 65 11.17 9.03 1.87
N ASP A 66 11.98 9.64 2.73
CA ASP A 66 12.79 8.90 3.69
C ASP A 66 11.91 8.00 4.58
N GLY A 67 12.26 6.71 4.63
CA GLY A 67 11.54 5.71 5.40
C GLY A 67 10.24 5.16 4.79
N LEU A 68 9.86 5.53 3.56
CA LEU A 68 8.64 5.01 2.91
C LEU A 68 8.93 3.82 1.98
N PHE A 69 9.38 4.08 0.75
CA PHE A 69 9.72 3.06 -0.25
C PHE A 69 11.09 3.35 -0.86
N ALA A 70 11.76 2.30 -1.33
CA ALA A 70 12.90 2.45 -2.24
C ALA A 70 12.42 2.95 -3.62
N ALA A 71 13.37 3.27 -4.51
CA ALA A 71 13.03 3.66 -5.87
C ALA A 71 12.23 2.56 -6.58
N ALA A 72 11.18 2.95 -7.29
CA ALA A 72 10.34 2.02 -8.06
C ALA A 72 11.15 1.27 -9.12
N VAL A 73 10.86 -0.01 -9.29
CA VAL A 73 11.54 -0.89 -10.24
C VAL A 73 10.60 -1.23 -11.39
N PRO A 74 11.04 -1.13 -12.67
CA PRO A 74 10.21 -1.52 -13.80
C PRO A 74 9.85 -3.01 -13.74
N VAL A 75 8.58 -3.32 -13.95
CA VAL A 75 8.03 -4.68 -14.03
C VAL A 75 7.20 -4.82 -15.30
N ALA A 76 7.03 -6.05 -15.80
CA ALA A 76 6.22 -6.30 -16.98
C ALA A 76 4.73 -6.03 -16.69
N ASP A 77 4.00 -5.50 -17.67
CA ASP A 77 2.59 -5.16 -17.50
C ASP A 77 1.68 -6.39 -17.28
N ASP A 78 2.15 -7.58 -17.67
CA ASP A 78 1.50 -8.87 -17.49
C ASP A 78 1.99 -9.66 -16.26
N ALA A 79 2.90 -9.07 -15.46
CA ALA A 79 3.29 -9.65 -14.19
C ALA A 79 2.08 -9.80 -13.25
N PRO A 80 2.10 -10.77 -12.32
CA PRO A 80 1.10 -10.88 -11.27
C PRO A 80 0.85 -9.52 -10.62
N LEU A 81 -0.42 -9.21 -10.34
CA LEU A 81 -0.79 -7.88 -9.86
C LEU A 81 -0.07 -7.50 -8.54
N MET A 82 0.20 -8.50 -7.68
CA MET A 82 1.00 -8.30 -6.46
C MET A 82 2.43 -7.84 -6.76
N ASP A 83 3.05 -8.32 -7.83
CA ASP A 83 4.42 -7.95 -8.22
C ASP A 83 4.48 -6.52 -8.81
N ARG A 84 3.32 -5.91 -9.05
CA ARG A 84 3.16 -4.57 -9.62
C ARG A 84 2.69 -3.53 -8.59
N VAL A 85 2.52 -3.93 -7.33
CA VAL A 85 2.32 -3.04 -6.17
C VAL A 85 3.68 -2.63 -5.62
#